data_AF-A0A3M2BSQ1-F1
#
_entry.id   AF-A0A3M2BSQ1-F1
#
_cell.length_a   1.000
_cell.length_b   1.000
_cell.length_c   1.000
_cell.angle_alpha   90.00
_cell.angle_beta   90.00
_cell.angle_gamma   90.00
#
_symmetry.space_group_name_H-M   'P 1'
#
loop_
_entity.id
_entity.type
_entity.pdbx_description
1 polymer ?
#
loop_
_entity_poly.entity_id
_entity_poly.type
_entity_poly.pdbx_seq_one_letter_code
_entity_poly.pdbx_strand_id
1 'polypeptide(L)'
;MEASESRPVYLVAPAGAAGDALQRVLGERPHRRLVSVDALFEPDRTPGLVLFAADVSPADVQRALRRMAADEHRWIPVTVDPDARLAVPVSVAYPLDTRTLVDDYLDPESPHPVLEIRTALDLVAVARHDINNPLTAAMAEVQLLLMDVEEPGELRDGLEAIQAQLRRIRDLVGMLARLRASR
;
A
#
# COMPACT_ATOMS: atom_id res chain seq x y z
N MET A 1 11.49 14.63 15.46
CA MET A 1 10.23 13.90 15.23
C MET A 1 9.17 14.97 15.06
N GLU A 2 8.98 15.46 13.82
CA GLU A 2 7.94 16.44 13.54
C GLU A 2 6.59 15.83 13.89
N ALA A 3 5.71 16.61 14.52
CA ALA A 3 4.34 16.18 14.75
C ALA A 3 3.74 15.85 13.38
N SER A 4 3.43 14.56 13.15
CA SER A 4 2.78 14.12 11.93
C SER A 4 1.48 14.88 11.80
N GLU A 5 1.43 15.87 10.89
CA GLU A 5 0.18 16.53 10.55
C GLU A 5 -0.86 15.46 10.20
N SER A 6 -2.03 15.54 10.85
CA SER A 6 -3.10 14.61 10.61
C SER A 6 -3.57 14.78 9.18
N ARG A 7 -3.39 13.74 8.35
CA ARG A 7 -3.88 13.74 6.97
C ARG A 7 -5.41 13.93 6.96
N PRO A 8 -5.97 14.71 6.03
CA PRO A 8 -7.40 14.96 5.98
C PRO A 8 -8.17 13.69 5.57
N VAL A 9 -9.41 13.61 6.06
CA VAL A 9 -10.41 12.62 5.64
C VAL A 9 -11.54 13.37 4.94
N TYR A 10 -11.84 12.97 3.71
CA TYR A 10 -12.92 13.50 2.90
C TYR A 10 -14.03 12.46 2.78
N LEU A 11 -15.26 12.91 3.00
CA LEU A 11 -16.47 12.13 2.77
C LEU A 11 -17.18 12.68 1.54
N VAL A 12 -17.10 11.99 0.41
CA VAL A 12 -17.89 12.33 -0.77
C VAL A 12 -19.21 11.59 -0.67
N ALA A 13 -20.25 12.33 -0.35
CA ALA A 13 -21.58 11.78 -0.17
C ALA A 13 -22.63 12.82 -0.59
N PRO A 14 -23.37 12.60 -1.70
CA PRO A 14 -24.59 13.36 -1.95
C PRO A 14 -25.57 13.20 -0.78
N ALA A 15 -26.62 14.02 -0.75
CA ALA A 15 -27.68 13.85 0.26
C ALA A 15 -28.32 12.47 0.07
N GLY A 16 -28.29 11.61 1.10
CA GLY A 16 -28.72 10.23 0.98
C GLY A 16 -28.42 9.36 2.21
N ALA A 17 -29.08 8.21 2.26
CA ALA A 17 -29.02 7.28 3.40
C ALA A 17 -27.61 6.70 3.63
N ALA A 18 -26.83 6.48 2.56
CA ALA A 18 -25.47 5.96 2.65
C ALA A 18 -24.53 7.02 3.23
N GLY A 19 -24.65 8.27 2.79
CA GLY A 19 -23.94 9.40 3.40
C GLY A 19 -24.22 9.55 4.89
N ASP A 20 -25.48 9.42 5.30
CA ASP A 20 -25.86 9.52 6.71
C ASP A 20 -25.41 8.30 7.53
N ALA A 21 -25.38 7.11 6.94
CA ALA A 21 -24.79 5.93 7.57
C ALA A 21 -23.30 6.11 7.84
N LEU A 22 -22.57 6.62 6.87
CA LEU A 22 -21.14 6.86 7.00
C LEU A 22 -20.84 7.99 7.99
N GLN A 23 -21.66 9.05 8.00
CA GLN A 23 -21.59 10.11 9.01
C GLN A 23 -21.73 9.54 10.44
N ARG A 24 -22.68 8.62 10.66
CA ARG A 24 -22.88 7.95 11.96
C ARG A 24 -21.67 7.13 12.38
N VAL A 25 -21.03 6.42 11.45
CA VAL A 25 -19.82 5.61 11.71
C VAL A 25 -18.60 6.48 12.02
N LEU A 26 -18.47 7.62 11.35
CA LEU A 26 -17.38 8.56 11.59
C LEU A 26 -17.55 9.32 12.91
N GLY A 27 -18.78 9.61 13.32
CA GLY A 27 -19.08 10.31 14.56
C GLY A 27 -18.43 11.70 14.60
N GLU A 28 -17.74 12.01 15.69
CA GLU A 28 -17.05 13.30 15.91
C GLU A 28 -15.63 13.35 15.32
N ARG A 29 -15.16 12.28 14.66
CA ARG A 29 -13.81 12.25 14.09
C ARG A 29 -13.66 13.36 13.04
N PRO A 30 -12.51 14.06 12.96
CA PRO A 30 -12.31 15.11 11.96
C PRO A 30 -12.44 14.58 10.53
N HIS A 31 -13.41 15.11 9.78
CA HIS A 31 -13.57 14.85 8.35
C HIS A 31 -14.27 16.05 7.67
N ARG A 32 -14.14 16.15 6.35
CA ARG A 32 -14.82 17.15 5.53
C ARG A 32 -15.85 16.44 4.65
N ARG A 33 -17.14 16.77 4.80
CA ARG A 33 -18.21 16.27 3.92
C ARG A 33 -18.25 17.12 2.65
N LEU A 34 -18.22 16.46 1.50
CA LEU A 34 -18.24 17.04 0.17
C LEU A 34 -19.48 16.53 -0.56
N VAL A 35 -20.22 17.45 -1.17
CA VAL A 35 -21.45 17.14 -1.92
C VAL A 35 -21.19 16.64 -3.34
N SER A 36 -19.95 16.77 -3.83
CA SER A 36 -19.55 16.34 -5.16
C SER A 36 -18.07 15.91 -5.19
N VAL A 37 -17.73 15.15 -6.23
CA VAL A 37 -16.34 14.77 -6.53
C VAL A 37 -15.49 15.98 -6.91
N ASP A 38 -16.06 16.98 -7.59
CA ASP A 38 -15.28 18.15 -8.03
C ASP A 38 -14.74 18.96 -6.85
N ALA A 39 -15.45 18.98 -5.72
CA ALA A 39 -15.01 19.65 -4.50
C ALA A 39 -13.75 19.02 -3.85
N LEU A 40 -13.36 17.80 -4.26
CA LEU A 40 -12.09 17.19 -3.83
C LEU A 40 -10.87 17.89 -4.44
N PHE A 41 -11.02 18.49 -5.61
CA PHE A 41 -9.93 19.04 -6.41
C PHE A 41 -9.92 20.57 -6.39
N GLU A 42 -10.56 21.18 -5.39
CA GLU A 42 -10.45 22.61 -5.13
C GLU A 42 -9.00 22.96 -4.72
N PRO A 43 -8.47 24.16 -5.08
CA PRO A 43 -7.04 24.48 -4.89
C PRO A 43 -6.53 24.44 -3.43
N ASP A 44 -7.41 24.54 -2.44
CA ASP A 44 -7.09 24.51 -1.01
C ASP A 44 -7.10 23.09 -0.42
N ARG A 45 -7.35 22.05 -1.24
CA ARG A 45 -7.45 20.67 -0.80
C ARG A 45 -6.08 20.02 -0.78
N THR A 46 -5.75 19.42 0.36
CA THR A 46 -4.56 18.58 0.48
C THR A 46 -4.93 17.10 0.32
N PRO A 47 -4.06 16.29 -0.29
CA PRO A 47 -4.27 14.86 -0.49
C PRO A 47 -4.53 14.12 0.83
N GLY A 48 -5.43 13.15 0.80
CA GLY A 48 -5.79 12.38 1.99
C GLY A 48 -6.66 11.15 1.70
N LEU A 49 -7.32 10.66 2.74
CA LEU A 49 -8.28 9.57 2.66
C LEU A 49 -9.59 10.10 2.07
N VAL A 50 -10.13 9.43 1.05
CA VAL A 50 -11.39 9.80 0.41
C VAL A 50 -12.34 8.62 0.49
N LEU A 51 -13.47 8.83 1.17
CA LEU A 51 -14.54 7.86 1.30
C LEU A 51 -15.67 8.21 0.33
N PHE A 52 -15.89 7.38 -0.68
CA PHE A 52 -17.04 7.47 -1.56
C PHE A 52 -18.20 6.68 -0.97
N ALA A 53 -19.26 7.38 -0.58
CA ALA A 53 -20.49 6.72 -0.15
C ALA A 53 -21.14 5.96 -1.32
N ALA A 54 -21.93 4.94 -1.01
CA ALA A 54 -22.52 4.05 -2.02
C ALA A 54 -23.52 4.74 -2.98
N ASP A 55 -23.99 5.94 -2.63
CA ASP A 55 -24.88 6.77 -3.43
C ASP A 55 -24.13 7.71 -4.40
N VAL A 56 -22.79 7.75 -4.35
CA VAL A 56 -21.99 8.43 -5.37
C VAL A 56 -22.07 7.65 -6.68
N SER A 57 -22.33 8.34 -7.79
CA SER A 57 -22.47 7.67 -9.08
C SER A 57 -21.16 6.99 -9.50
N PRO A 58 -21.19 5.79 -10.12
CA PRO A 58 -19.98 5.13 -10.63
C PRO A 58 -19.18 6.01 -11.60
N ALA A 59 -19.86 6.84 -12.40
CA ALA A 59 -19.22 7.77 -13.32
C ALA A 59 -18.42 8.86 -12.60
N ASP A 60 -18.92 9.37 -11.47
CA ASP A 60 -18.21 10.36 -10.66
C ASP A 60 -17.03 9.74 -9.92
N VAL A 61 -17.18 8.53 -9.38
CA VAL A 61 -16.06 7.78 -8.80
C VAL A 61 -14.98 7.56 -9.85
N GLN A 62 -15.32 7.09 -11.04
CA GLN A 62 -14.35 6.88 -12.12
C GLN A 62 -13.64 8.19 -12.51
N ARG A 63 -14.37 9.31 -12.58
CA ARG A 63 -13.80 10.63 -12.86
C ARG A 63 -12.82 11.06 -11.77
N ALA A 64 -13.17 10.85 -10.50
CA ALA A 64 -12.31 11.13 -9.36
C ALA A 64 -11.00 10.34 -9.45
N LEU A 65 -11.11 9.03 -9.68
CA LEU A 65 -9.96 8.12 -9.76
C LEU A 65 -9.00 8.52 -10.90
N ARG A 66 -9.53 8.89 -12.07
CA ARG A 66 -8.71 9.37 -13.20
C ARG A 66 -7.96 10.67 -12.88
N ARG A 67 -8.61 11.59 -12.17
CA ARG A 67 -7.96 12.83 -11.72
C ARG A 67 -6.89 12.55 -10.66
N MET A 68 -7.18 11.69 -9.69
CA MET A 68 -6.21 11.25 -8.69
C MET A 68 -5.02 10.54 -9.32
N ALA A 69 -5.22 9.78 -10.41
CA ALA A 69 -4.14 9.08 -11.12
C ALA A 69 -3.21 10.03 -11.89
N ALA A 70 -3.74 11.19 -12.30
CA ALA A 70 -2.96 12.24 -12.97
C ALA A 70 -2.29 13.20 -11.98
N ASP A 71 -2.66 13.13 -10.70
CA ASP A 71 -2.08 13.93 -9.63
C ASP A 71 -0.80 13.23 -9.11
N GLU A 72 0.30 13.97 -8.96
CA GLU A 72 1.54 13.45 -8.38
C GLU A 72 1.38 13.13 -6.89
N HIS A 73 0.29 13.61 -6.27
CA HIS A 73 0.02 13.43 -4.87
C HIS A 73 -0.77 12.15 -4.52
N ARG A 74 -0.54 11.66 -3.30
CA ARG A 74 -1.05 10.35 -2.84
C ARG A 74 -2.44 10.44 -2.22
N TRP A 75 -3.47 10.40 -3.06
CA TRP A 75 -4.85 10.16 -2.64
C TRP A 75 -5.07 8.69 -2.26
N ILE A 76 -5.92 8.45 -1.26
CA ILE A 76 -6.32 7.09 -0.85
C ILE A 76 -7.84 6.98 -1.03
N PRO A 77 -8.32 6.59 -2.21
CA PRO A 77 -9.74 6.42 -2.45
C PRO A 77 -10.24 5.09 -1.89
N VAL A 78 -11.44 5.14 -1.31
CA VAL A 78 -12.12 4.01 -0.68
C VAL A 78 -13.58 4.09 -1.04
N THR A 79 -14.14 3.02 -1.60
CA THR A 79 -15.59 2.88 -1.73
C THR A 79 -16.15 2.28 -0.45
N VAL A 80 -17.33 2.75 -0.05
CA VAL A 80 -18.01 2.27 1.15
C VAL A 80 -19.35 1.67 0.76
N ASP A 81 -19.69 0.54 1.36
CA ASP A 81 -20.98 -0.11 1.14
C ASP A 81 -22.15 0.74 1.70
N PRO A 82 -23.41 0.47 1.31
CA PRO A 82 -24.55 1.30 1.71
C PRO A 82 -24.76 1.42 3.21
N ASP A 83 -24.39 0.39 3.97
CA ASP A 83 -24.53 0.34 5.43
C ASP A 83 -23.31 0.88 6.19
N ALA A 84 -22.28 1.34 5.48
CA ALA A 84 -21.01 1.77 6.04
C ALA A 84 -20.29 0.72 6.92
N ARG A 85 -20.50 -0.56 6.60
CA ARG A 85 -19.87 -1.71 7.28
C ARG A 85 -18.56 -2.12 6.62
N LEU A 86 -18.47 -1.97 5.31
CA LEU A 86 -17.31 -2.36 4.52
C LEU A 86 -16.74 -1.17 3.76
N ALA A 87 -15.44 -1.00 3.91
CA ALA A 87 -14.64 -0.02 3.20
C ALA A 87 -13.64 -0.77 2.31
N VAL A 88 -13.71 -0.55 1.00
CA VAL A 88 -12.87 -1.21 0.00
C VAL A 88 -11.94 -0.16 -0.61
N PRO A 89 -10.63 -0.21 -0.32
CA PRO A 89 -9.66 0.64 -1.00
C PRO A 89 -9.71 0.40 -2.49
N VAL A 90 -9.68 1.49 -3.26
CA VAL A 90 -9.59 1.43 -4.72
C VAL A 90 -8.16 1.77 -5.10
N SER A 91 -7.51 0.89 -5.84
CA SER A 91 -6.18 1.16 -6.36
C SER A 91 -6.27 2.21 -7.47
N VAL A 92 -5.58 3.34 -7.28
CA VAL A 92 -5.30 4.31 -8.33
C VAL A 92 -3.96 3.89 -8.94
N ALA A 93 -3.98 2.81 -9.72
CA ALA A 93 -2.79 2.38 -10.45
C ALA A 93 -2.43 3.42 -11.53
N TYR A 94 -1.23 3.30 -12.09
CA TYR A 94 -0.84 4.09 -13.25
C TYR A 94 -1.85 3.85 -14.39
N PRO A 95 -2.34 4.91 -15.04
CA PRO A 95 -3.28 4.75 -16.14
C PRO A 95 -2.56 4.02 -17.28
N LEU A 96 -3.11 2.88 -17.67
CA LEU A 96 -2.73 2.15 -18.88
C LEU A 96 -3.85 2.31 -19.90
N ASP A 97 -3.50 2.34 -21.18
CA ASP A 97 -4.52 2.19 -22.20
C ASP A 97 -5.12 0.77 -22.14
N THR A 98 -6.39 0.65 -22.53
CA THR A 98 -7.15 -0.60 -22.40
C THR A 98 -6.50 -1.75 -23.17
N ARG A 99 -5.84 -1.46 -24.30
CA ARG A 99 -5.24 -2.49 -25.12
C ARG A 99 -4.00 -3.05 -24.43
N THR A 100 -3.07 -2.19 -24.00
CA THR A 100 -1.90 -2.62 -23.23
C THR A 100 -2.30 -3.37 -21.97
N LEU A 101 -3.32 -2.89 -21.24
CA LEU A 101 -3.84 -3.61 -20.06
C LEU A 101 -4.28 -5.05 -20.38
N VAL A 102 -5.01 -5.24 -21.48
CA VAL A 102 -5.50 -6.56 -21.90
C VAL A 102 -4.36 -7.43 -22.41
N ASP A 103 -3.47 -6.87 -23.23
CA ASP A 103 -2.31 -7.56 -23.78
C ASP A 103 -1.39 -8.05 -22.63
N ASP A 104 -1.10 -7.20 -21.65
CA ASP A 104 -0.31 -7.54 -20.46
C ASP A 104 -1.00 -8.58 -19.57
N TYR A 105 -2.33 -8.50 -19.40
CA TYR A 105 -3.08 -9.46 -18.59
C TYR A 105 -3.11 -10.86 -19.22
N LEU A 106 -3.15 -10.94 -20.54
CA LEU A 106 -3.23 -12.20 -21.27
C LEU A 106 -1.86 -12.84 -21.51
N ASP A 107 -0.77 -12.09 -21.39
CA ASP A 107 0.60 -12.59 -21.53
C ASP A 107 1.12 -13.15 -20.19
N PRO A 108 1.26 -14.49 -20.05
CA PRO A 108 1.75 -15.10 -18.81
C PRO A 108 3.22 -14.79 -18.52
N GLU A 109 3.98 -14.33 -19.53
CA GLU A 109 5.38 -13.94 -19.40
C GLU A 109 5.56 -12.42 -19.24
N SER A 110 4.46 -11.66 -19.18
CA SER A 110 4.55 -10.20 -19.07
C SER A 110 5.33 -9.80 -17.81
N PRO A 111 6.38 -8.96 -17.94
CA PRO A 111 7.14 -8.47 -16.81
C PRO A 111 6.35 -7.44 -15.98
N HIS A 112 5.15 -7.06 -16.43
CA HIS A 112 4.31 -6.05 -15.82
C HIS A 112 2.94 -6.65 -15.48
N PRO A 113 2.84 -7.47 -14.41
CA PRO A 113 1.52 -7.90 -13.94
C PRO A 113 0.73 -6.63 -13.64
N VAL A 114 -0.50 -6.55 -14.15
CA VAL A 114 -1.44 -5.46 -13.85
C VAL A 114 -1.38 -5.20 -12.34
N LEU A 115 -0.82 -4.04 -11.95
CA LEU A 115 -0.47 -3.74 -10.56
C LEU A 115 -1.72 -3.43 -9.76
N GLU A 116 -2.44 -4.49 -9.39
CA GLU A 116 -3.44 -4.51 -8.35
C GLU A 116 -2.72 -4.69 -7.00
N ILE A 117 -3.20 -4.00 -5.96
CA ILE A 117 -2.49 -3.93 -4.69
C ILE A 117 -2.36 -5.31 -4.03
N ARG A 118 -3.38 -6.17 -4.08
CA ARG A 118 -3.28 -7.54 -3.54
C ARG A 118 -2.27 -8.36 -4.32
N THR A 119 -2.26 -8.27 -5.65
CA THR A 119 -1.22 -8.93 -6.47
C THR A 119 0.18 -8.48 -6.05
N ALA A 120 0.41 -7.17 -5.88
CA ALA A 120 1.69 -6.65 -5.42
C ALA A 120 2.06 -7.18 -4.02
N LEU A 121 1.09 -7.27 -3.10
CA LEU A 121 1.31 -7.79 -1.75
C LEU A 121 1.58 -9.30 -1.73
N ASP A 122 0.95 -10.06 -2.61
CA ASP A 122 1.22 -11.48 -2.80
C ASP A 122 2.63 -11.71 -3.36
N LEU A 123 3.05 -10.93 -4.35
CA LEU A 123 4.43 -10.96 -4.87
C LEU A 123 5.46 -10.63 -3.77
N VAL A 124 5.20 -9.61 -2.95
CA VAL A 124 6.06 -9.29 -1.79
C VAL A 124 6.10 -10.45 -0.78
N ALA A 125 4.97 -11.14 -0.56
CA ALA A 125 4.91 -12.28 0.35
C ALA A 125 5.74 -13.47 -0.16
N VAL A 126 5.68 -13.76 -1.47
CA VAL A 126 6.50 -14.77 -2.15
C VAL A 126 7.98 -14.41 -2.07
N ALA A 127 8.36 -13.20 -2.51
CA ALA A 127 9.74 -12.74 -2.46
C ALA A 127 10.34 -12.81 -1.05
N ARG A 128 9.56 -12.44 -0.01
CA ARG A 128 9.99 -12.58 1.38
C ARG A 128 10.27 -14.03 1.75
N HIS A 129 9.39 -14.96 1.37
CA HIS A 129 9.59 -16.38 1.63
C HIS A 129 10.88 -16.87 0.95
N ASP A 130 11.06 -16.53 -0.31
CA ASP A 130 12.18 -16.99 -1.12
C ASP A 130 13.52 -16.40 -0.67
N ILE A 131 13.53 -15.20 -0.09
CA ILE A 131 14.73 -14.58 0.49
C ILE A 131 15.03 -15.15 1.89
N ASN A 132 14.02 -15.39 2.72
CA ASN A 132 14.22 -15.80 4.11
C ASN A 132 14.95 -17.14 4.22
N ASN A 133 14.68 -18.09 3.32
CA ASN A 133 15.30 -19.41 3.34
C ASN A 133 16.83 -19.36 3.12
N PRO A 134 17.36 -18.81 2.01
CA PRO A 134 18.80 -18.68 1.81
C PRO A 134 19.44 -17.74 2.83
N LEU A 135 18.74 -16.69 3.29
CA LEU A 135 19.27 -15.79 4.31
C LEU A 135 19.49 -16.50 5.66
N THR A 136 18.56 -17.37 6.05
CA THR A 136 18.69 -18.18 7.28
C THR A 136 19.85 -19.16 7.15
N ALA A 137 19.99 -19.82 6.00
CA ALA A 137 21.11 -20.73 5.74
C ALA A 137 22.47 -20.01 5.79
N ALA A 138 22.61 -18.88 5.10
CA ALA A 138 23.83 -18.09 5.08
C ALA A 138 24.22 -17.58 6.49
N MET A 139 23.23 -17.16 7.29
CA MET A 139 23.48 -16.75 8.68
C MET A 139 24.01 -17.90 9.54
N ALA A 140 23.45 -19.11 9.38
CA ALA A 140 23.92 -20.30 10.09
C ALA A 140 25.33 -20.70 9.66
N GLU A 141 25.63 -20.66 8.36
CA GLU A 141 26.96 -20.95 7.82
C GLU A 141 28.02 -19.99 8.36
N VAL A 142 27.75 -18.68 8.34
CA VAL A 142 28.67 -17.68 8.93
C VAL A 142 28.86 -17.90 10.43
N GLN A 143 27.82 -18.32 11.15
CA GLN A 143 27.94 -18.66 12.56
C GLN A 143 28.85 -19.87 12.80
N LEU A 144 28.76 -20.91 11.97
CA LEU A 144 29.65 -22.08 12.05
C LEU A 144 31.10 -21.68 11.76
N LEU A 145 31.33 -20.92 10.69
CA LEU A 145 32.67 -20.42 10.36
C LEU A 145 33.27 -19.57 11.48
N LEU A 146 32.47 -18.73 12.15
CA LEU A 146 32.92 -17.94 13.31
C LEU A 146 33.27 -18.79 14.53
N MET A 147 32.72 -20.00 14.67
CA MET A 147 33.07 -20.95 15.73
C MET A 147 34.40 -21.66 15.44
N ASP A 148 34.74 -21.85 14.16
CA ASP A 148 35.99 -22.50 13.72
C ASP A 148 37.21 -21.55 13.73
N VAL A 149 36.99 -20.24 13.87
CA VAL A 149 38.07 -19.24 13.94
C VAL A 149 38.47 -18.99 15.41
N GLU A 150 39.58 -19.60 15.82
CA GLU A 150 40.09 -19.55 17.21
C GLU A 150 40.71 -18.20 17.60
N GLU A 151 41.48 -17.56 16.70
CA GLU A 151 42.16 -16.30 17.00
C GLU A 151 41.47 -15.08 16.37
N PRO A 152 41.47 -13.92 17.08
CA PRO A 152 41.08 -12.65 16.48
C PRO A 152 41.97 -12.31 15.29
N GLY A 153 41.36 -11.82 14.21
CA GLY A 153 42.09 -11.43 13.00
C GLY A 153 41.16 -11.02 11.86
N GLU A 154 41.76 -10.63 10.74
CA GLU A 154 41.03 -10.07 9.58
C GLU A 154 39.90 -10.98 9.08
N LEU A 155 40.09 -12.31 9.12
CA LEU A 155 39.06 -13.27 8.74
C LEU A 155 37.84 -13.22 9.68
N ARG A 156 38.07 -13.15 10.99
CA ARG A 156 37.02 -13.06 11.99
C ARG A 156 36.25 -11.76 11.83
N ASP A 157 36.94 -10.64 11.70
CA ASP A 157 36.35 -9.32 11.51
C ASP A 157 35.50 -9.27 10.23
N GLY A 158 35.98 -9.90 9.15
CA GLY A 158 35.25 -10.05 7.89
C GLY A 158 33.95 -10.85 8.06
N LEU A 159 34.00 -11.98 8.75
CA LEU A 159 32.81 -12.81 9.03
C LEU A 159 31.80 -12.11 9.94
N GLU A 160 32.25 -11.37 10.96
CA GLU A 160 31.39 -10.57 11.83
C GLU A 160 30.71 -9.44 11.03
N ALA A 161 31.43 -8.80 10.12
CA ALA A 161 30.86 -7.79 9.22
C ALA A 161 29.79 -8.41 8.29
N ILE A 162 30.05 -9.57 7.69
CA ILE A 162 29.07 -10.31 6.88
C ILE A 162 27.83 -10.64 7.71
N GLN A 163 28.01 -11.17 8.92
CA GLN A 163 26.90 -11.50 9.83
C GLN A 163 26.04 -10.27 10.15
N ALA A 164 26.66 -9.12 10.38
CA ALA A 164 25.95 -7.86 10.61
C ALA A 164 25.12 -7.44 9.37
N GLN A 165 25.66 -7.60 8.16
CA GLN A 165 24.89 -7.31 6.93
C GLN A 165 23.72 -8.27 6.73
N LEU A 166 23.91 -9.58 6.97
CA LEU A 166 22.83 -10.56 6.86
C LEU A 166 21.69 -10.26 7.84
N ARG A 167 22.01 -9.88 9.09
CA ARG A 167 21.01 -9.42 10.08
C ARG A 167 20.27 -8.19 9.59
N ARG A 168 20.98 -7.21 9.02
CA ARG A 168 20.37 -6.01 8.46
C ARG A 168 19.40 -6.34 7.31
N ILE A 169 19.78 -7.23 6.40
CA ILE A 169 18.89 -7.69 5.31
C ILE A 169 17.65 -8.37 5.90
N ARG A 170 17.81 -9.23 6.91
CA ARG A 170 16.68 -9.90 7.58
C ARG A 170 15.71 -8.89 8.18
N ASP A 171 16.23 -7.83 8.79
CA ASP A 171 15.41 -6.80 9.40
C ASP A 171 14.66 -5.97 8.32
N LEU A 172 15.33 -5.65 7.20
CA LEU A 172 14.70 -5.01 6.03
C LEU A 172 13.57 -5.86 5.45
N VAL A 173 13.82 -7.16 5.26
CA VAL A 173 12.81 -8.13 4.78
C VAL A 173 11.68 -8.29 5.81
N GLY A 174 12.00 -8.24 7.10
CA GLY A 174 11.04 -8.24 8.20
C GLY A 174 10.10 -7.02 8.17
N MET A 175 10.58 -5.85 7.76
CA MET A 175 9.72 -4.67 7.57
C MET A 175 8.68 -4.88 6.48
N LEU A 176 9.01 -5.60 5.40
CA LEU A 176 8.05 -5.93 4.34
C LEU A 176 6.88 -6.79 4.87
N ALA A 177 7.07 -7.54 5.96
CA ALA A 177 6.00 -8.31 6.58
C ALA A 177 4.86 -7.45 7.17
N ARG A 178 5.10 -6.14 7.35
CA ARG A 178 4.05 -5.19 7.79
C ARG A 178 3.09 -4.81 6.67
N LEU A 179 3.42 -5.07 5.41
CA LEU A 179 2.59 -4.74 4.25
C LEU A 179 1.44 -5.75 4.02
N ARG A 180 1.01 -6.52 5.01
CA ARG A 180 0.01 -7.58 4.82
C ARG A 180 -1.34 -7.00 4.33
N ALA A 181 -1.91 -7.64 3.31
CA ALA A 181 -3.33 -7.52 3.03
C ALA A 181 -4.09 -8.08 4.25
N SER A 182 -4.93 -7.26 4.88
CA SER A 182 -5.85 -7.73 5.91
C SER A 182 -6.69 -8.87 5.31
N ARG A 183 -6.62 -10.07 5.90
CA ARG A 183 -7.45 -11.22 5.52
C ARG A 183 -8.84 -11.09 6.11
#